data_AF-A0A936FG06-F1
#
_entry.id   AF-A0A936FG06-F1
#
_cell.length_a   1.000
_cell.length_b   1.000
_cell.length_c   1.000
_cell.angle_alpha   90.00
_cell.angle_beta   90.00
_cell.angle_gamma   90.00
#
_symmetry.space_group_name_H-M   'P 1'
#
loop_
_entity.id
_entity.type
_entity.pdbx_description
1 polymer ?
#
loop_
_entity_poly.entity_id
_entity_poly.type
_entity_poly.pdbx_seq_one_letter_code
_entity_poly.pdbx_strand_id
1 'polypeptide(L)'
;MNFLDGHLYPENQQPLVITAAPYAPAWVPSDFPEDIPVTMEEQIQKAVDCYNAGATVLHLHVRELDGKGSKRLSKFNELIAGVRKAVPEMIIQVGGSISFAPETEGAAAKWLSDDTRHMLAELEPKPDQVTVTINTSQMNVVEHWEDADIKGTSMEDPEVYNAYKEMTVPAQPGWAEEHIRRLNAAGIQSAFQCYNINSFESVERLIRRGIYKGPLVMNWVAIGGGMDAPNLYNLANFVRAAPDGAVLTVESSMRNVLPINMIGIALGLHVRCGIEDNLWNQSRTERMSTVEQIEQLVRISREFGRPIATAKEARQICRIGVFYDTVEETLMANGFAPNRNGGQQGFLRKAA
;
A
#
# COMPACT_ATOMS: atom_id res chain seq x y z
N MET A 1 4.43 -18.36 2.89
CA MET A 1 3.18 -18.66 3.59
C MET A 1 2.88 -20.11 3.30
N ASN A 2 2.49 -20.87 4.31
CA ASN A 2 2.23 -22.29 4.20
C ASN A 2 0.75 -22.53 3.85
N PHE A 3 0.51 -23.05 2.64
CA PHE A 3 -0.80 -23.44 2.16
C PHE A 3 -1.11 -24.89 2.53
N LEU A 4 -1.41 -25.12 3.81
CA LEU A 4 -1.72 -26.45 4.35
C LEU A 4 -3.13 -26.91 3.97
N ASP A 5 -3.46 -28.16 4.31
CA ASP A 5 -4.79 -28.71 4.10
C ASP A 5 -5.87 -27.81 4.73
N GLY A 6 -6.88 -27.47 3.94
CA GLY A 6 -7.97 -26.59 4.36
C GLY A 6 -7.69 -25.09 4.31
N HIS A 7 -6.54 -24.62 3.79
CA HIS A 7 -6.27 -23.17 3.66
C HIS A 7 -7.25 -22.42 2.73
N LEU A 8 -7.91 -23.14 1.82
CA LEU A 8 -8.94 -22.59 0.93
C LEU A 8 -10.34 -22.58 1.56
N TYR A 9 -10.51 -23.16 2.76
CA TYR A 9 -11.79 -23.17 3.43
C TYR A 9 -12.05 -21.79 4.05
N PRO A 10 -13.19 -21.14 3.77
CA PRO A 10 -13.43 -19.77 4.21
C PRO A 10 -13.33 -19.57 5.74
N GLU A 11 -13.71 -20.57 6.54
CA GLU A 11 -13.59 -20.56 8.00
C GLU A 11 -12.15 -20.53 8.51
N ASN A 12 -11.17 -20.90 7.67
CA ASN A 12 -9.74 -20.87 7.97
C ASN A 12 -9.05 -19.62 7.41
N GLN A 13 -9.78 -18.75 6.71
CA GLN A 13 -9.27 -17.50 6.18
C GLN A 13 -9.67 -16.34 7.07
N GLN A 14 -8.76 -15.38 7.25
CA GLN A 14 -9.12 -14.10 7.88
C GLN A 14 -10.21 -13.40 7.05
N PRO A 15 -11.15 -12.67 7.67
CA PRO A 15 -12.01 -11.75 6.95
C PRO A 15 -11.20 -10.84 6.01
N LEU A 16 -11.72 -10.58 4.82
CA LEU A 16 -11.02 -9.83 3.79
C LEU A 16 -10.85 -8.37 4.19
N VAL A 17 -9.61 -7.91 4.27
CA VAL A 17 -9.29 -6.48 4.34
C VAL A 17 -9.24 -5.93 2.92
N ILE A 18 -10.02 -4.89 2.68
CA ILE A 18 -9.99 -4.12 1.43
C ILE A 18 -9.31 -2.77 1.71
N THR A 19 -8.25 -2.50 0.96
CA THR A 19 -7.58 -1.19 0.92
C THR A 19 -8.12 -0.38 -0.25
N ALA A 20 -8.67 0.80 0.05
CA ALA A 20 -9.13 1.74 -0.97
C ALA A 20 -8.05 2.79 -1.25
N ALA A 21 -7.71 3.00 -2.52
CA ALA A 21 -6.82 4.07 -2.99
C ALA A 21 -7.59 5.05 -3.91
N PRO A 22 -8.41 5.94 -3.35
CA PRO A 22 -9.34 6.76 -4.13
C PRO A 22 -8.77 8.10 -4.60
N TYR A 23 -7.50 8.42 -4.33
CA TYR A 23 -6.97 9.78 -4.54
C TYR A 23 -6.02 9.93 -5.75
N ALA A 24 -5.64 8.83 -6.40
CA ALA A 24 -5.00 8.72 -7.72
C ALA A 24 -3.99 9.81 -8.13
N PRO A 25 -2.71 9.77 -7.72
CA PRO A 25 -1.73 10.73 -8.22
C PRO A 25 -1.60 10.77 -9.76
N ALA A 26 -1.82 9.63 -10.44
CA ALA A 26 -1.72 9.49 -11.89
C ALA A 26 -2.83 10.23 -12.66
N TRP A 27 -4.07 10.12 -12.20
CA TRP A 27 -5.23 10.69 -12.88
C TRP A 27 -5.51 12.10 -12.37
N VAL A 28 -5.89 12.99 -13.28
CA VAL A 28 -6.32 14.36 -12.94
C VAL A 28 -7.85 14.42 -12.88
N PRO A 29 -8.45 15.42 -12.18
CA PRO A 29 -9.90 15.47 -12.03
C PRO A 29 -10.69 15.40 -13.34
N SER A 30 -10.17 15.93 -14.45
CA SER A 30 -10.83 15.84 -15.76
C SER A 30 -10.90 14.41 -16.32
N ASP A 31 -10.08 13.49 -15.83
CA ASP A 31 -10.11 12.07 -16.23
C ASP A 31 -11.30 11.34 -15.62
N PHE A 32 -11.82 11.75 -14.47
CA PHE A 32 -13.06 11.21 -13.91
C PHE A 32 -13.69 12.20 -12.91
N PRO A 33 -14.33 13.28 -13.40
CA PRO A 33 -14.82 14.36 -12.55
C PRO A 33 -15.82 13.91 -11.48
N GLU A 34 -16.56 12.84 -11.76
CA GLU A 34 -17.57 12.28 -10.86
C GLU A 34 -16.96 11.51 -9.68
N ASP A 35 -15.72 11.01 -9.80
CA ASP A 35 -15.09 10.20 -8.74
C ASP A 35 -13.85 10.84 -8.10
N ILE A 36 -13.09 11.68 -8.82
CA ILE A 36 -11.84 12.28 -8.31
C ILE A 36 -12.15 13.51 -7.43
N PRO A 37 -12.01 13.43 -6.09
CA PRO A 37 -12.36 14.53 -5.21
C PRO A 37 -11.28 15.63 -5.22
N VAL A 38 -11.69 16.90 -5.16
CA VAL A 38 -10.74 18.04 -5.19
C VAL A 38 -10.78 18.83 -3.88
N THR A 39 -11.97 19.26 -3.44
CA THR A 39 -12.11 20.01 -2.19
C THR A 39 -11.83 19.10 -0.99
N MET A 40 -11.45 19.69 0.15
CA MET A 40 -11.19 18.91 1.36
C MET A 40 -12.46 18.16 1.83
N GLU A 41 -13.63 18.78 1.69
CA GLU A 41 -14.92 18.16 2.00
C GLU A 41 -15.19 16.93 1.13
N GLU A 42 -15.00 17.04 -0.19
CA GLU A 42 -15.13 15.90 -1.11
C GLU A 42 -14.10 14.81 -0.80
N GLN A 43 -12.86 15.18 -0.45
CA GLN A 43 -11.82 14.21 -0.11
C GLN A 43 -12.16 13.43 1.17
N ILE A 44 -12.73 14.10 2.18
CA ILE A 44 -13.23 13.44 3.41
C ILE A 44 -14.45 12.58 3.09
N GLN A 45 -15.40 13.09 2.30
CA GLN A 45 -16.60 12.34 1.92
C GLN A 45 -16.25 11.07 1.14
N LYS A 46 -15.25 11.14 0.24
CA LYS A 46 -14.75 9.95 -0.47
C LYS A 46 -14.27 8.85 0.47
N ALA A 47 -13.61 9.20 1.58
CA ALA A 47 -13.21 8.24 2.61
C ALA A 47 -14.43 7.59 3.30
N VAL A 48 -15.45 8.39 3.61
CA VAL A 48 -16.74 7.91 4.17
C VAL A 48 -17.40 6.92 3.21
N ASP A 49 -17.48 7.26 1.93
CA ASP A 49 -18.11 6.43 0.92
C ASP A 49 -17.35 5.10 0.74
N CYS A 50 -16.01 5.14 0.68
CA CYS A 50 -15.18 3.94 0.62
C CYS A 50 -15.39 3.03 1.85
N TYR A 51 -15.48 3.62 3.05
CA TYR A 51 -15.71 2.87 4.27
C TYR A 51 -17.09 2.19 4.27
N ASN A 52 -18.13 2.93 3.90
CA ASN A 52 -19.50 2.41 3.80
C ASN A 52 -19.62 1.30 2.76
N ALA A 53 -18.84 1.38 1.67
CA ALA A 53 -18.78 0.35 0.64
C ALA A 53 -18.10 -0.95 1.11
N GLY A 54 -17.27 -0.89 2.16
CA GLY A 54 -16.62 -2.05 2.78
C GLY A 54 -15.11 -1.99 2.89
N ALA A 55 -14.45 -0.88 2.51
CA ALA A 55 -13.02 -0.72 2.72
C ALA A 55 -12.71 -0.34 4.17
N THR A 56 -11.71 -1.00 4.76
CA THR A 56 -11.29 -0.73 6.15
C THR A 56 -9.94 -0.03 6.24
N VAL A 57 -9.19 0.02 5.14
CA VAL A 57 -7.93 0.75 5.02
C VAL A 57 -8.10 1.80 3.92
N LEU A 58 -7.76 3.05 4.23
CA LEU A 58 -7.70 4.15 3.27
C LEU A 58 -6.24 4.44 2.94
N HIS A 59 -5.85 4.21 1.68
CA HIS A 59 -4.61 4.71 1.13
C HIS A 59 -4.80 6.18 0.73
N LEU A 60 -4.08 7.08 1.40
CA LEU A 60 -4.34 8.51 1.39
C LEU A 60 -3.24 9.27 0.65
N HIS A 61 -3.69 10.01 -0.36
CA HIS A 61 -3.00 11.17 -0.94
C HIS A 61 -3.91 12.39 -0.75
N VAL A 62 -3.36 13.59 -0.90
CA VAL A 62 -4.14 14.83 -0.79
C VAL A 62 -4.02 15.63 -2.08
N ARG A 63 -5.10 16.29 -2.48
CA ARG A 63 -5.11 17.23 -3.59
C ARG A 63 -5.27 18.68 -3.15
N GLU A 64 -4.72 19.55 -3.99
CA GLU A 64 -4.98 20.99 -3.99
C GLU A 64 -6.23 21.32 -4.79
N LEU A 65 -6.74 22.55 -4.64
CA LEU A 65 -7.94 23.02 -5.35
C LEU A 65 -7.76 23.11 -6.87
N ASP A 66 -6.51 23.15 -7.36
CA ASP A 66 -6.20 23.08 -8.79
C ASP A 66 -6.17 21.64 -9.33
N GLY A 67 -6.48 20.65 -8.48
CA GLY A 67 -6.53 19.23 -8.82
C GLY A 67 -5.20 18.50 -8.72
N LYS A 68 -4.08 19.20 -8.50
CA LYS A 68 -2.75 18.57 -8.37
C LYS A 68 -2.57 17.92 -7.00
N GLY A 69 -1.67 16.95 -6.93
CA GLY A 69 -1.25 16.37 -5.66
C GLY A 69 -0.58 17.41 -4.76
N SER A 70 -1.02 17.48 -3.51
CA SER A 70 -0.46 18.37 -2.50
C SER A 70 0.91 17.87 -2.03
N LYS A 71 1.81 18.83 -1.78
CA LYS A 71 3.09 18.61 -1.10
C LYS A 71 3.15 19.35 0.24
N ARG A 72 2.00 19.73 0.81
CA ARG A 72 1.91 20.54 2.02
C ARG A 72 1.54 19.67 3.20
N LEU A 73 2.39 19.63 4.24
CA LEU A 73 2.15 18.80 5.42
C LEU A 73 0.84 19.19 6.12
N SER A 74 0.50 20.48 6.13
CA SER A 74 -0.77 20.98 6.70
C SER A 74 -2.00 20.37 6.04
N LYS A 75 -1.97 20.14 4.72
CA LYS A 75 -3.09 19.55 3.97
C LYS A 75 -3.32 18.08 4.30
N PHE A 76 -2.24 17.33 4.57
CA PHE A 76 -2.34 15.96 5.07
C PHE A 76 -2.88 15.93 6.49
N ASN A 77 -2.40 16.80 7.36
CA ASN A 77 -2.94 16.94 8.73
C ASN A 77 -4.44 17.27 8.72
N GLU A 78 -4.87 18.19 7.84
CA GLU A 78 -6.27 18.57 7.66
C GLU A 78 -7.14 17.37 7.22
N LEU A 79 -6.70 16.62 6.18
CA LEU A 79 -7.44 15.46 5.70
C LEU A 79 -7.48 14.33 6.74
N ILE A 80 -6.34 14.02 7.39
CA ILE A 80 -6.29 13.00 8.43
C ILE A 80 -7.24 13.37 9.58
N ALA A 81 -7.23 14.61 10.06
CA ALA A 81 -8.14 15.06 11.11
C ALA A 81 -9.62 14.94 10.68
N GLY A 82 -9.93 15.33 9.44
CA GLY A 82 -11.27 15.21 8.86
C GLY A 82 -11.76 13.77 8.78
N VAL A 83 -10.93 12.87 8.25
CA VAL A 83 -11.24 11.43 8.14
C VAL A 83 -11.39 10.80 9.52
N ARG A 84 -10.50 11.09 10.48
CA ARG A 84 -10.63 10.59 11.86
C ARG A 84 -11.93 11.04 12.54
N LYS A 85 -12.44 12.22 12.19
CA LYS A 85 -13.73 12.71 12.71
C LYS A 85 -14.91 12.00 12.03
N ALA A 86 -14.85 11.83 10.72
CA ALA A 86 -15.96 11.28 9.93
C ALA A 86 -16.06 9.75 10.03
N VAL A 87 -14.91 9.05 10.08
CA VAL A 87 -14.79 7.59 10.12
C VAL A 87 -13.70 7.16 11.11
N PRO A 88 -13.93 7.27 12.44
CA PRO A 88 -12.87 7.12 13.44
C PRO A 88 -12.13 5.79 13.43
N GLU A 89 -12.79 4.70 13.03
CA GLU A 89 -12.22 3.35 13.06
C GLU A 89 -11.39 3.00 11.82
N MET A 90 -11.50 3.77 10.74
CA MET A 90 -10.80 3.49 9.47
C MET A 90 -9.28 3.50 9.69
N ILE A 91 -8.58 2.52 9.13
CA ILE A 91 -7.11 2.52 9.12
C ILE A 91 -6.67 3.56 8.10
N ILE A 92 -5.88 4.55 8.54
CA ILE A 92 -5.33 5.57 7.64
C ILE A 92 -3.90 5.18 7.28
N GLN A 93 -3.67 4.88 6.01
CA GLN A 93 -2.39 4.56 5.41
C GLN A 93 -1.96 5.69 4.47
N VAL A 94 -0.91 6.45 4.82
CA VAL A 94 -0.44 7.56 3.97
C VAL A 94 0.61 7.07 2.98
N GLY A 95 0.56 7.55 1.73
CA GLY A 95 1.54 7.23 0.69
C GLY A 95 2.96 7.70 1.04
N GLY A 96 3.94 6.81 0.91
CA GLY A 96 5.35 7.01 1.29
C GLY A 96 6.23 7.72 0.27
N SER A 97 5.79 7.83 -0.99
CA SER A 97 6.52 8.49 -2.06
C SER A 97 6.36 10.03 -2.05
N ILE A 98 5.70 10.57 -1.02
CA ILE A 98 5.31 11.98 -0.94
C ILE A 98 6.45 12.82 -0.34
N SER A 99 7.08 13.64 -1.17
CA SER A 99 8.03 14.65 -0.72
C SER A 99 7.29 15.95 -0.40
N PHE A 100 7.42 16.43 0.85
CA PHE A 100 6.84 17.71 1.27
C PHE A 100 7.69 18.90 0.83
N ALA A 101 7.02 20.04 0.61
CA ALA A 101 7.61 21.32 0.26
C ALA A 101 7.11 22.42 1.22
N PRO A 102 7.82 23.56 1.33
CA PRO A 102 7.36 24.69 2.14
C PRO A 102 5.97 25.18 1.73
N GLU A 103 5.20 25.68 2.70
CA GLU A 103 3.81 26.13 2.52
C GLU A 103 3.66 27.33 1.55
N THR A 104 4.69 28.18 1.45
CA THR A 104 4.71 29.34 0.57
C THR A 104 5.99 29.37 -0.26
N GLU A 105 5.89 29.80 -1.52
CA GLU A 105 7.06 29.99 -2.40
C GLU A 105 8.06 30.95 -1.75
N GLY A 106 9.35 30.56 -1.70
CA GLY A 106 10.43 31.36 -1.14
C GLY A 106 10.60 31.29 0.38
N ALA A 107 9.75 30.55 1.11
CA ALA A 107 10.02 30.26 2.52
C ALA A 107 11.29 29.39 2.63
N ALA A 108 12.12 29.67 3.64
CA ALA A 108 13.30 28.87 3.90
C ALA A 108 12.88 27.40 4.09
N ALA A 109 13.48 26.50 3.32
CA ALA A 109 13.35 25.08 3.59
C ALA A 109 13.89 24.84 5.00
N LYS A 110 13.00 24.44 5.92
CA LYS A 110 13.39 24.15 7.31
C LYS A 110 14.44 23.02 7.38
N TRP A 111 14.59 22.25 6.30
CA TRP A 111 15.30 20.98 6.24
C TRP A 111 16.18 20.88 4.99
N LEU A 112 17.23 21.70 4.91
CA LEU A 112 18.11 21.79 3.74
C LEU A 112 18.99 20.54 3.50
N SER A 113 19.09 19.62 4.47
CA SER A 113 19.94 18.41 4.41
C SER A 113 19.18 17.08 4.43
N ASP A 114 17.91 17.08 4.82
CA ASP A 114 17.13 15.85 5.06
C ASP A 114 16.10 15.65 3.96
N ASP A 115 15.98 14.40 3.48
CA ASP A 115 14.93 14.03 2.54
C ASP A 115 13.55 14.29 3.15
N THR A 116 12.77 15.19 2.56
CA THR A 116 11.51 15.68 3.15
C THR A 116 10.44 14.60 3.30
N ARG A 117 10.63 13.43 2.68
CA ARG A 117 9.76 12.26 2.90
C ARG A 117 9.81 11.75 4.33
N HIS A 118 10.92 11.99 5.05
CA HIS A 118 10.99 11.67 6.47
C HIS A 118 9.96 12.43 7.32
N MET A 119 9.44 13.56 6.84
CA MET A 119 8.40 14.34 7.54
C MET A 119 7.05 13.61 7.62
N LEU A 120 6.85 12.50 6.90
CA LEU A 120 5.68 11.63 7.11
C LEU A 120 5.60 11.09 8.55
N ALA A 121 6.74 11.02 9.26
CA ALA A 121 6.77 10.68 10.69
C ALA A 121 6.32 11.84 11.62
N GLU A 122 6.14 13.04 11.08
CA GLU A 122 5.74 14.27 11.80
C GLU A 122 4.27 14.63 11.59
N LEU A 123 3.50 13.83 10.85
CA LEU A 123 2.07 14.05 10.61
C LEU A 123 1.28 14.04 11.93
N GLU A 124 0.39 15.03 12.07
CA GLU A 124 -0.46 15.20 13.25
C GLU A 124 -1.87 15.66 12.82
N PRO A 125 -2.93 14.86 13.02
CA PRO A 125 -2.94 13.59 13.76
C PRO A 125 -2.13 12.47 13.11
N LYS A 126 -1.59 11.57 13.93
CA LYS A 126 -0.78 10.46 13.43
C LYS A 126 -1.62 9.51 12.57
N PRO A 127 -1.14 9.13 11.37
CA PRO A 127 -1.73 8.03 10.62
C PRO A 127 -1.41 6.70 11.31
N ASP A 128 -2.14 5.65 10.93
CA ASP A 128 -1.87 4.30 11.46
C ASP A 128 -0.66 3.68 10.75
N GLN A 129 -0.59 3.93 9.44
CA GLN A 129 0.44 3.39 8.56
C GLN A 129 1.01 4.48 7.66
N VAL A 130 2.28 4.31 7.29
CA VAL A 130 2.91 4.99 6.16
C VAL A 130 3.45 3.90 5.25
N THR A 131 3.18 3.99 3.95
CA THR A 131 3.77 3.04 3.01
C THR A 131 5.27 3.29 2.91
N VAL A 132 6.08 2.23 2.86
CA VAL A 132 7.54 2.35 2.80
C VAL A 132 8.04 1.59 1.59
N THR A 133 8.68 2.32 0.68
CA THR A 133 9.31 1.76 -0.51
C THR A 133 10.71 1.27 -0.16
N ILE A 134 11.11 0.12 -0.70
CA ILE A 134 12.38 -0.53 -0.37
C ILE A 134 13.11 -0.90 -1.65
N ASN A 135 14.39 -0.52 -1.70
CA ASN A 135 15.27 -0.58 -2.86
C ASN A 135 14.85 0.42 -3.94
N THR A 136 15.79 1.27 -4.35
CA THR A 136 15.57 2.15 -5.51
C THR A 136 15.26 1.32 -6.75
N SER A 137 14.16 1.65 -7.43
CA SER A 137 13.73 0.94 -8.64
C SER A 137 13.12 1.89 -9.67
N GLN A 138 13.11 1.46 -10.94
CA GLN A 138 12.24 2.06 -11.94
C GLN A 138 10.78 1.78 -11.54
N MET A 139 9.91 2.76 -11.81
CA MET A 139 8.47 2.70 -11.63
C MET A 139 7.80 3.20 -12.91
N ASN A 140 8.04 2.52 -14.03
CA ASN A 140 7.31 2.80 -15.26
C ASN A 140 5.86 2.30 -15.10
N VAL A 141 4.97 3.20 -14.67
CA VAL A 141 3.57 2.87 -14.38
C VAL A 141 2.80 2.47 -15.63
N VAL A 142 3.20 3.01 -16.79
CA VAL A 142 2.50 2.81 -18.06
C VAL A 142 3.03 1.62 -18.87
N GLU A 143 4.02 0.88 -18.36
CA GLU A 143 4.70 -0.24 -19.05
C GLU A 143 3.73 -1.27 -19.64
N HIS A 144 2.65 -1.55 -18.93
CA HIS A 144 1.67 -2.58 -19.26
C HIS A 144 0.26 -2.01 -19.52
N TRP A 145 0.17 -0.69 -19.68
CA TRP A 145 -1.06 -0.04 -20.13
C TRP A 145 -1.20 -0.21 -21.64
N GLU A 146 -2.43 -0.32 -22.10
CA GLU A 146 -2.73 -0.35 -23.53
C GLU A 146 -3.17 1.04 -24.00
N ASP A 147 -3.04 1.34 -25.30
CA ASP A 147 -3.52 2.60 -25.90
C ASP A 147 -4.98 2.90 -25.54
N ALA A 148 -5.80 1.85 -25.42
CA ALA A 148 -7.20 1.98 -25.05
C ALA A 148 -7.43 2.32 -23.56
N ASP A 149 -6.44 2.11 -22.68
CA ASP A 149 -6.50 2.59 -21.30
C ASP A 149 -6.19 4.09 -21.21
N ILE A 150 -5.41 4.61 -22.17
CA ILE A 150 -4.95 6.00 -22.26
C ILE A 150 -5.97 6.88 -22.98
N LYS A 151 -6.65 6.35 -24.00
CA LYS A 151 -7.53 7.11 -24.86
C LYS A 151 -8.62 7.86 -24.08
N GLY A 152 -8.76 9.17 -24.36
CA GLY A 152 -9.73 10.04 -23.70
C GLY A 152 -9.39 10.38 -22.25
N THR A 153 -8.10 10.32 -21.89
CA THR A 153 -7.56 10.74 -20.59
C THR A 153 -6.40 11.72 -20.78
N SER A 154 -5.96 12.34 -19.69
CA SER A 154 -4.78 13.21 -19.63
C SER A 154 -3.49 12.52 -20.08
N MET A 155 -3.45 11.18 -20.07
CA MET A 155 -2.29 10.40 -20.48
C MET A 155 -2.12 10.35 -22.00
N GLU A 156 -3.05 10.91 -22.79
CA GLU A 156 -2.84 11.16 -24.23
C GLU A 156 -1.77 12.24 -24.47
N ASP A 157 -1.53 13.12 -23.49
CA ASP A 157 -0.44 14.09 -23.53
C ASP A 157 0.91 13.36 -23.44
N PRO A 158 1.77 13.43 -24.47
CA PRO A 158 3.07 12.77 -24.45
C PRO A 158 3.98 13.23 -23.30
N GLU A 159 3.87 14.48 -22.84
CA GLU A 159 4.67 14.96 -21.71
C GLU A 159 4.25 14.27 -20.40
N VAL A 160 2.95 14.17 -20.17
CA VAL A 160 2.38 13.46 -19.01
C VAL A 160 2.72 11.97 -19.07
N TYR A 161 2.48 11.33 -20.21
CA TYR A 161 2.80 9.92 -20.42
C TYR A 161 4.28 9.63 -20.16
N ASN A 162 5.19 10.43 -20.75
CA ASN A 162 6.62 10.22 -20.58
C ASN A 162 7.07 10.48 -19.13
N ALA A 163 6.45 11.40 -18.41
CA ALA A 163 6.77 11.62 -16.99
C ALA A 163 6.50 10.36 -16.15
N TYR A 164 5.40 9.65 -16.39
CA TYR A 164 5.09 8.37 -15.71
C TYR A 164 5.90 7.19 -16.23
N LYS A 165 6.30 7.22 -17.50
CA LYS A 165 7.18 6.21 -18.10
C LYS A 165 8.59 6.22 -17.51
N GLU A 166 9.15 7.42 -17.34
CA GLU A 166 10.52 7.63 -16.86
C GLU A 166 10.62 7.71 -15.32
N MET A 167 9.54 7.46 -14.60
CA MET A 167 9.49 7.62 -13.14
C MET A 167 10.35 6.59 -12.40
N THR A 168 11.05 7.05 -11.35
CA THR A 168 11.81 6.20 -10.43
C THR A 168 11.33 6.40 -8.99
N VAL A 169 11.45 5.36 -8.18
CA VAL A 169 11.22 5.45 -6.73
C VAL A 169 12.57 5.42 -6.01
N PRO A 170 13.07 6.55 -5.50
CA PRO A 170 14.34 6.58 -4.77
C PRO A 170 14.17 5.98 -3.37
N ALA A 171 14.80 4.84 -3.08
CA ALA A 171 14.71 4.18 -1.77
C ALA A 171 16.05 3.54 -1.40
N GLN A 172 17.08 4.38 -1.32
CA GLN A 172 18.43 3.95 -0.94
C GLN A 172 18.45 3.36 0.47
N PRO A 173 19.33 2.39 0.79
CA PRO A 173 19.34 1.73 2.09
C PRO A 173 19.40 2.71 3.27
N GLY A 174 20.30 3.70 3.24
CA GLY A 174 20.42 4.68 4.33
C GLY A 174 19.14 5.50 4.56
N TRP A 175 18.45 5.87 3.49
CA TRP A 175 17.14 6.54 3.58
C TRP A 175 16.09 5.62 4.19
N ALA A 176 15.97 4.38 3.70
CA ALA A 176 14.97 3.43 4.20
C ALA A 176 15.18 3.15 5.69
N GLU A 177 16.42 2.93 6.12
CA GLU A 177 16.74 2.70 7.52
C GLU A 177 16.36 3.88 8.41
N GLU A 178 16.71 5.11 8.01
CA GLU A 178 16.36 6.31 8.76
C GLU A 178 14.85 6.54 8.81
N HIS A 179 14.18 6.38 7.67
CA HIS A 179 12.74 6.58 7.58
C HIS A 179 11.98 5.62 8.51
N ILE A 180 12.34 4.34 8.49
CA ILE A 180 11.73 3.32 9.34
C ILE A 180 11.98 3.62 10.82
N ARG A 181 13.19 4.06 11.20
CA ARG A 181 13.46 4.45 12.60
C ARG A 181 12.58 5.60 13.05
N ARG A 182 12.38 6.62 12.22
CA ARG A 182 11.50 7.76 12.52
C ARG A 182 10.04 7.33 12.65
N LEU A 183 9.54 6.50 11.74
CA LEU A 183 8.18 5.96 11.81
C LEU A 183 7.96 5.13 13.09
N ASN A 184 8.90 4.23 13.41
CA ASN A 184 8.85 3.45 14.65
C ASN A 184 8.85 4.34 15.89
N ALA A 185 9.72 5.36 15.94
CA ALA A 185 9.77 6.32 17.05
C ALA A 185 8.46 7.13 17.17
N ALA A 186 7.79 7.41 16.05
CA ALA A 186 6.49 8.06 16.03
C ALA A 186 5.33 7.12 16.39
N GLY A 187 5.55 5.80 16.45
CA GLY A 187 4.51 4.79 16.65
C GLY A 187 3.66 4.55 15.40
N ILE A 188 4.17 4.86 14.22
CA ILE A 188 3.51 4.68 12.93
C ILE A 188 4.00 3.38 12.29
N GLN A 189 3.09 2.51 11.89
CA GLN A 189 3.46 1.22 11.30
C GLN A 189 3.96 1.41 9.86
N SER A 190 5.12 0.83 9.53
CA SER A 190 5.56 0.72 8.14
C SER A 190 4.74 -0.33 7.38
N ALA A 191 4.05 0.09 6.32
CA ALA A 191 3.40 -0.81 5.36
C ALA A 191 4.31 -0.97 4.14
N PHE A 192 5.01 -2.09 4.01
CA PHE A 192 6.09 -2.22 3.03
C PHE A 192 5.55 -2.43 1.62
N GLN A 193 5.95 -1.56 0.70
CA GLN A 193 5.71 -1.71 -0.73
C GLN A 193 6.80 -2.62 -1.31
N CYS A 194 6.45 -3.88 -1.51
CA CYS A 194 7.36 -4.89 -2.03
C CYS A 194 7.11 -5.09 -3.52
N TYR A 195 7.98 -4.50 -4.33
CA TYR A 195 7.89 -4.53 -5.80
C TYR A 195 8.25 -5.88 -6.42
N ASN A 196 9.08 -6.65 -5.71
CA ASN A 196 9.54 -7.97 -6.11
C ASN A 196 10.18 -8.65 -4.88
N ILE A 197 10.69 -9.87 -5.07
CA ILE A 197 11.32 -10.64 -4.00
C ILE A 197 12.55 -9.93 -3.39
N ASN A 198 13.27 -9.11 -4.16
CA ASN A 198 14.46 -8.40 -3.67
C ASN A 198 14.09 -7.32 -2.64
N SER A 199 12.95 -6.63 -2.83
CA SER A 199 12.43 -5.67 -1.84
C SER A 199 12.04 -6.36 -0.54
N PHE A 200 11.34 -7.50 -0.62
CA PHE A 200 11.01 -8.31 0.56
C PHE A 200 12.27 -8.80 1.30
N GLU A 201 13.25 -9.30 0.56
CA GLU A 201 14.53 -9.74 1.09
C GLU A 201 15.25 -8.63 1.89
N SER A 202 15.23 -7.40 1.37
CA SER A 202 15.74 -6.23 2.09
C SER A 202 14.96 -5.96 3.38
N VAL A 203 13.62 -6.04 3.36
CA VAL A 203 12.77 -5.89 4.56
C VAL A 203 13.11 -6.92 5.62
N GLU A 204 13.24 -8.20 5.26
CA GLU A 204 13.64 -9.25 6.20
C GLU A 204 15.00 -8.92 6.84
N ARG A 205 15.98 -8.43 6.07
CA ARG A 205 17.28 -8.03 6.61
C ARG A 205 17.17 -6.84 7.57
N LEU A 206 16.29 -5.88 7.31
CA LEU A 206 16.02 -4.76 8.20
C LEU A 206 15.42 -5.23 9.53
N ILE A 207 14.51 -6.19 9.50
CA ILE A 207 13.95 -6.85 10.69
C ILE A 207 15.05 -7.56 11.47
N ARG A 208 15.83 -8.41 10.79
CA ARG A 208 16.90 -9.21 11.42
C ARG A 208 17.99 -8.36 12.06
N ARG A 209 18.22 -7.14 11.57
CA ARG A 209 19.16 -6.15 12.15
C ARG A 209 18.54 -5.31 13.26
N GLY A 210 17.25 -5.47 13.56
CA GLY A 210 16.52 -4.69 14.57
C GLY A 210 16.22 -3.25 14.17
N ILE A 211 16.29 -2.94 12.88
CA ILE A 211 15.92 -1.62 12.35
C ILE A 211 14.40 -1.48 12.33
N TYR A 212 13.70 -2.55 11.94
CA TYR A 212 12.25 -2.67 12.07
C TYR A 212 11.90 -3.71 13.13
N LYS A 213 11.05 -3.34 14.09
CA LYS A 213 10.57 -4.21 15.17
C LYS A 213 9.05 -4.18 15.27
N GLY A 214 8.35 -4.31 14.14
CA GLY A 214 6.90 -4.30 14.10
C GLY A 214 6.31 -5.47 13.30
N PRO A 215 4.97 -5.56 13.24
CA PRO A 215 4.25 -6.48 12.37
C PRO A 215 4.64 -6.33 10.90
N LEU A 216 4.91 -7.44 10.22
CA LEU A 216 5.20 -7.43 8.79
C LEU A 216 3.90 -7.26 7.99
N VAL A 217 3.57 -6.03 7.63
CA VAL A 217 2.48 -5.67 6.71
C VAL A 217 3.09 -5.29 5.36
N MET A 218 2.65 -5.95 4.30
CA MET A 218 3.22 -5.81 2.96
C MET A 218 2.13 -5.67 1.91
N ASN A 219 2.45 -4.92 0.86
CA ASN A 219 1.76 -4.93 -0.41
C ASN A 219 2.71 -5.57 -1.43
N TRP A 220 2.23 -6.56 -2.16
CA TRP A 220 2.90 -7.04 -3.38
C TRP A 220 2.42 -6.18 -4.54
N VAL A 221 3.31 -5.31 -5.03
CA VAL A 221 2.98 -4.28 -6.02
C VAL A 221 3.48 -4.73 -7.39
N ALA A 222 2.55 -5.20 -8.21
CA ALA A 222 2.83 -5.81 -9.51
C ALA A 222 2.32 -4.94 -10.67
N ILE A 223 3.03 -3.85 -10.94
CA ILE A 223 2.71 -2.87 -12.00
C ILE A 223 3.73 -2.89 -13.16
N GLY A 224 4.64 -3.86 -13.19
CA GLY A 224 5.71 -3.90 -14.18
C GLY A 224 6.73 -2.76 -14.04
N GLY A 225 7.43 -2.43 -15.11
CA GLY A 225 8.24 -1.21 -15.15
C GLY A 225 9.44 -1.16 -14.20
N GLY A 226 10.06 -2.30 -13.91
CA GLY A 226 11.07 -2.47 -12.86
C GLY A 226 10.56 -3.23 -11.63
N MET A 227 9.25 -3.41 -11.54
CA MET A 227 8.55 -4.21 -10.52
C MET A 227 8.08 -5.54 -11.13
N ASP A 228 7.53 -6.43 -10.30
CA ASP A 228 6.95 -7.68 -10.77
C ASP A 228 5.84 -7.41 -11.80
N ALA A 229 5.79 -8.25 -12.84
CA ALA A 229 4.62 -8.32 -13.71
C ALA A 229 3.46 -9.00 -12.96
N PRO A 230 2.20 -8.57 -13.17
CA PRO A 230 1.02 -9.12 -12.49
C PRO A 230 0.63 -10.50 -13.07
N ASN A 231 1.42 -11.52 -12.75
CA ASN A 231 1.15 -12.90 -13.14
C ASN A 231 1.30 -13.86 -11.95
N LEU A 232 0.69 -15.03 -12.10
CA LEU A 232 0.64 -16.05 -11.04
C LEU A 232 2.03 -16.52 -10.61
N TYR A 233 3.00 -16.66 -11.52
CA TYR A 233 4.33 -17.17 -11.17
C TYR A 233 5.09 -16.21 -10.26
N ASN A 234 5.00 -14.91 -10.54
CA ASN A 234 5.61 -13.88 -9.69
C ASN A 234 4.94 -13.85 -8.31
N LEU A 235 3.60 -13.83 -8.26
CA LEU A 235 2.86 -13.89 -6.99
C LEU A 235 3.20 -15.16 -6.20
N ALA A 236 3.20 -16.33 -6.85
CA ALA A 236 3.52 -17.60 -6.21
C ALA A 236 4.95 -17.61 -5.65
N ASN A 237 5.92 -17.06 -6.38
CA ASN A 237 7.28 -16.92 -5.89
C ASN A 237 7.37 -15.98 -4.68
N PHE A 238 6.64 -14.87 -4.71
CA PHE A 238 6.60 -13.91 -3.60
C PHE A 238 5.96 -14.53 -2.35
N VAL A 239 4.79 -15.14 -2.49
CA VAL A 239 4.06 -15.79 -1.38
C VAL A 239 4.83 -16.97 -0.80
N ARG A 240 5.57 -17.71 -1.62
CA ARG A 240 6.49 -18.77 -1.16
C ARG A 240 7.56 -18.23 -0.21
N ALA A 241 8.02 -17.00 -0.42
CA ALA A 241 9.06 -16.36 0.39
C ALA A 241 8.50 -15.66 1.66
N ALA A 242 7.29 -15.10 1.58
CA ALA A 242 6.66 -14.42 2.71
C ALA A 242 6.45 -15.36 3.91
N PRO A 243 6.67 -14.95 5.17
CA PRO A 243 6.44 -15.81 6.32
C PRO A 243 4.94 -15.87 6.71
N ASP A 244 4.54 -16.86 7.49
CA ASP A 244 3.12 -17.12 7.82
C ASP A 244 2.47 -16.02 8.68
N GLY A 245 3.26 -15.30 9.48
CA GLY A 245 2.75 -14.21 10.32
C GLY A 245 2.61 -12.87 9.58
N ALA A 246 2.97 -12.79 8.30
CA ALA A 246 2.85 -11.57 7.52
C ALA A 246 1.41 -11.30 7.08
N VAL A 247 1.07 -10.02 6.94
CA VAL A 247 -0.13 -9.56 6.23
C VAL A 247 0.29 -9.18 4.82
N LEU A 248 -0.32 -9.79 3.81
CA LEU A 248 -0.02 -9.51 2.42
C LEU A 248 -1.27 -9.05 1.67
N THR A 249 -1.18 -7.84 1.13
CA THR A 249 -2.17 -7.24 0.22
C THR A 249 -1.65 -7.34 -1.21
N VAL A 250 -2.49 -7.76 -2.16
CA VAL A 250 -2.12 -7.73 -3.58
C VAL A 250 -2.50 -6.39 -4.20
N GLU A 251 -1.60 -5.85 -5.03
CA GLU A 251 -1.73 -4.56 -5.70
C GLU A 251 -1.23 -4.71 -7.15
N SER A 252 -1.99 -4.20 -8.11
CA SER A 252 -1.59 -4.17 -9.53
C SER A 252 -2.25 -2.96 -10.20
N SER A 253 -2.10 -2.81 -11.52
CA SER A 253 -2.62 -1.63 -12.23
C SER A 253 -3.52 -1.99 -13.40
N MET A 254 -4.45 -1.07 -13.69
CA MET A 254 -5.46 -1.13 -14.72
C MET A 254 -6.31 -2.40 -14.61
N ARG A 255 -6.65 -3.01 -15.74
CA ARG A 255 -7.46 -4.22 -15.82
C ARG A 255 -6.84 -5.47 -15.19
N ASN A 256 -5.62 -5.39 -14.67
CA ASN A 256 -5.03 -6.47 -13.87
C ASN A 256 -5.53 -6.44 -12.43
N VAL A 257 -6.05 -5.30 -11.93
CA VAL A 257 -6.53 -5.12 -10.55
C VAL A 257 -7.53 -6.21 -10.17
N LEU A 258 -8.61 -6.37 -10.93
CA LEU A 258 -9.63 -7.35 -10.59
C LEU A 258 -9.10 -8.80 -10.66
N PRO A 259 -8.48 -9.29 -11.75
CA PRO A 259 -7.94 -10.65 -11.79
C PRO A 259 -6.94 -10.97 -10.68
N ILE A 260 -6.02 -10.04 -10.37
CA ILE A 260 -5.06 -10.22 -9.27
C ILE A 260 -5.78 -10.25 -7.92
N ASN A 261 -6.76 -9.37 -7.71
CA ASN A 261 -7.60 -9.40 -6.51
C ASN A 261 -8.35 -10.73 -6.37
N MET A 262 -8.82 -11.34 -7.47
CA MET A 262 -9.49 -12.65 -7.42
C MET A 262 -8.55 -13.75 -6.96
N ILE A 263 -7.31 -13.75 -7.47
CA ILE A 263 -6.28 -14.68 -7.01
C ILE A 263 -5.96 -14.44 -5.54
N GLY A 264 -5.83 -13.17 -5.13
CA GLY A 264 -5.62 -12.78 -3.73
C GLY A 264 -6.72 -13.29 -2.80
N ILE A 265 -7.99 -13.05 -3.15
CA ILE A 265 -9.15 -13.52 -2.38
C ILE A 265 -9.12 -15.05 -2.25
N ALA A 266 -8.93 -15.77 -3.37
CA ALA A 266 -8.90 -17.23 -3.38
C ALA A 266 -7.80 -17.80 -2.48
N LEU A 267 -6.61 -17.17 -2.47
CA LEU A 267 -5.48 -17.58 -1.64
C LEU A 267 -5.58 -17.13 -0.18
N GLY A 268 -6.64 -16.44 0.22
CA GLY A 268 -6.78 -15.90 1.59
C GLY A 268 -5.94 -14.63 1.86
N LEU A 269 -5.38 -14.01 0.82
CA LEU A 269 -4.65 -12.74 0.89
C LEU A 269 -5.62 -11.55 0.97
N HIS A 270 -5.11 -10.35 1.23
CA HIS A 270 -5.90 -9.11 1.24
C HIS A 270 -5.78 -8.37 -0.09
N VAL A 271 -6.65 -7.41 -0.34
CA VAL A 271 -6.77 -6.77 -1.67
C VAL A 271 -6.77 -5.26 -1.60
N ARG A 272 -6.36 -4.64 -2.70
CA ARG A 272 -6.37 -3.19 -2.91
C ARG A 272 -7.08 -2.84 -4.21
N CYS A 273 -7.85 -1.76 -4.21
CA CYS A 273 -8.45 -1.19 -5.40
C CYS A 273 -8.70 0.32 -5.25
N GLY A 274 -9.12 0.94 -6.35
CA GLY A 274 -9.49 2.35 -6.38
C GLY A 274 -8.97 3.00 -7.65
N ILE A 275 -9.41 4.23 -7.89
CA ILE A 275 -9.03 4.95 -9.10
C ILE A 275 -7.52 5.17 -9.23
N GLU A 276 -6.77 5.16 -8.13
CA GLU A 276 -5.30 5.21 -8.18
C GLU A 276 -4.71 4.09 -9.02
N ASP A 277 -5.31 2.90 -8.89
CA ASP A 277 -4.78 1.69 -9.49
C ASP A 277 -5.44 1.42 -10.85
N ASN A 278 -6.73 1.74 -11.01
CA ASN A 278 -7.50 1.46 -12.21
C ASN A 278 -8.67 2.43 -12.43
N LEU A 279 -8.76 2.97 -13.65
CA LEU A 279 -9.83 3.90 -14.05
C LEU A 279 -11.07 3.20 -14.64
N TRP A 280 -10.89 2.01 -15.22
CA TRP A 280 -11.86 1.42 -16.15
C TRP A 280 -12.60 0.22 -15.57
N ASN A 281 -13.83 -0.01 -16.01
CA ASN A 281 -14.46 -1.32 -15.80
C ASN A 281 -13.71 -2.41 -16.61
N GLN A 282 -13.97 -3.70 -16.32
CA GLN A 282 -13.20 -4.79 -16.95
C GLN A 282 -13.35 -4.84 -18.49
N SER A 283 -14.48 -4.37 -19.04
CA SER A 283 -14.75 -4.27 -20.48
C SER A 283 -14.19 -3.01 -21.14
N ARG A 284 -13.69 -2.03 -20.38
CA ARG A 284 -13.27 -0.69 -20.84
C ARG A 284 -14.36 0.10 -21.56
N THR A 285 -15.61 -0.10 -21.18
CA THR A 285 -16.74 0.62 -21.78
C THR A 285 -17.09 1.88 -20.99
N GLU A 286 -16.77 1.90 -19.71
CA GLU A 286 -17.01 3.03 -18.81
C GLU A 286 -15.94 3.09 -17.73
N ARG A 287 -15.82 4.27 -17.12
CA ARG A 287 -14.99 4.47 -15.93
C ARG A 287 -15.71 3.88 -14.73
N MET A 288 -14.95 3.31 -13.80
CA MET A 288 -15.50 2.61 -12.64
C MET A 288 -15.01 3.28 -11.37
N SER A 289 -15.94 3.86 -10.60
CA SER A 289 -15.62 4.60 -9.38
C SER A 289 -14.93 3.71 -8.35
N THR A 290 -14.19 4.32 -7.43
CA THR A 290 -13.55 3.57 -6.34
C THR A 290 -14.58 2.81 -5.50
N VAL A 291 -15.75 3.41 -5.27
CA VAL A 291 -16.86 2.78 -4.53
C VAL A 291 -17.37 1.54 -5.27
N GLU A 292 -17.64 1.64 -6.58
CA GLU A 292 -18.09 0.48 -7.37
C GLU A 292 -17.05 -0.64 -7.39
N GLN A 293 -15.76 -0.30 -7.44
CA GLN A 293 -14.68 -1.29 -7.36
C GLN A 293 -14.67 -2.02 -6.01
N ILE A 294 -14.85 -1.29 -4.89
CA ILE A 294 -14.97 -1.89 -3.55
C ILE A 294 -16.21 -2.79 -3.49
N GLU A 295 -17.37 -2.32 -3.92
CA GLU A 295 -18.62 -3.09 -3.92
C GLU A 295 -18.51 -4.37 -4.76
N GLN A 296 -17.80 -4.31 -5.88
CA GLN A 296 -17.48 -5.47 -6.70
C GLN A 296 -16.65 -6.50 -5.92
N LEU A 297 -15.61 -6.08 -5.20
CA LEU A 297 -14.80 -6.97 -4.36
C LEU A 297 -15.60 -7.53 -3.18
N VAL A 298 -16.45 -6.72 -2.55
CA VAL A 298 -17.33 -7.16 -1.45
C VAL A 298 -18.29 -8.24 -1.92
N ARG A 299 -18.95 -8.04 -3.07
CA ARG A 299 -19.83 -9.04 -3.67
C ARG A 299 -19.06 -10.33 -3.94
N ILE A 300 -17.91 -10.25 -4.59
CA ILE A 300 -17.16 -11.46 -4.97
C ILE A 300 -16.62 -12.20 -3.74
N SER A 301 -16.08 -11.51 -2.73
CA SER A 301 -15.64 -12.15 -1.49
C SER A 301 -16.77 -12.96 -0.82
N ARG A 302 -18.00 -12.45 -0.85
CA ARG A 302 -19.19 -13.16 -0.34
C ARG A 302 -19.53 -14.41 -1.15
N GLU A 303 -19.33 -14.40 -2.48
CA GLU A 303 -19.48 -15.62 -3.31
C GLU A 303 -18.47 -16.71 -2.91
N PHE A 304 -17.27 -16.33 -2.44
CA PHE A 304 -16.28 -17.25 -1.87
C PHE A 304 -16.60 -17.68 -0.44
N GLY A 305 -17.67 -17.17 0.18
CA GLY A 305 -18.00 -17.41 1.60
C GLY A 305 -17.08 -16.69 2.59
N ARG A 306 -16.20 -15.79 2.12
CA ARG A 306 -15.25 -15.05 2.96
C ARG A 306 -15.85 -13.69 3.37
N PRO A 307 -16.06 -13.43 4.68
CA PRO A 307 -16.63 -12.18 5.14
C PRO A 307 -15.64 -11.01 4.93
N ILE A 308 -16.17 -9.79 4.87
CA ILE A 308 -15.37 -8.57 4.86
C ILE A 308 -15.00 -8.20 6.29
N ALA A 309 -13.73 -7.86 6.52
CA ALA A 309 -13.25 -7.42 7.82
C ALA A 309 -13.99 -6.16 8.25
N THR A 310 -14.43 -6.12 9.50
CA THR A 310 -14.75 -4.88 10.19
C THR A 310 -13.47 -4.08 10.44
N ALA A 311 -13.58 -2.78 10.71
CA ALA A 311 -12.42 -1.95 11.05
C ALA A 311 -11.63 -2.50 12.25
N LYS A 312 -12.34 -3.04 13.26
CA LYS A 312 -11.73 -3.69 14.42
C LYS A 312 -10.92 -4.94 14.01
N GLU A 313 -11.49 -5.80 13.17
CA GLU A 313 -10.79 -7.00 12.67
C GLU A 313 -9.60 -6.61 11.81
N ALA A 314 -9.74 -5.64 10.90
CA ALA A 314 -8.63 -5.13 10.10
C ALA A 314 -7.48 -4.61 10.97
N ARG A 315 -7.79 -3.90 12.07
CA ARG A 315 -6.78 -3.42 13.03
C ARG A 315 -6.08 -4.57 13.75
N GLN A 316 -6.80 -5.65 14.07
CA GLN A 316 -6.22 -6.85 14.68
C GLN A 316 -5.35 -7.63 13.69
N ILE A 317 -5.84 -7.82 12.45
CA ILE A 317 -5.10 -8.48 11.34
C ILE A 317 -3.79 -7.74 11.08
N CYS A 318 -3.85 -6.42 10.86
CA CYS A 318 -2.69 -5.58 10.64
C CYS A 318 -1.87 -5.32 11.91
N ARG A 319 -2.36 -5.72 13.10
CA ARG A 319 -1.70 -5.50 14.40
C ARG A 319 -1.32 -4.02 14.62
N ILE A 320 -2.26 -3.11 14.32
CA ILE A 320 -2.04 -1.66 14.44
C ILE A 320 -1.64 -1.29 15.88
N GLY A 321 -0.58 -0.49 16.02
CA GLY A 321 -0.06 -0.04 17.32
C GLY A 321 0.86 -1.04 18.04
N VAL A 322 1.12 -2.21 17.45
CA VAL A 322 2.06 -3.20 18.01
C VAL A 322 3.49 -2.89 17.56
N PHE A 323 4.40 -2.81 18.53
CA PHE A 323 5.85 -2.77 18.31
C PHE A 323 6.51 -3.68 19.35
N TYR A 324 7.52 -4.44 18.91
CA TYR A 324 8.20 -5.46 19.70
C TYR A 324 9.49 -4.91 20.31
N ASP A 325 9.86 -5.46 21.47
CA ASP A 325 11.04 -5.00 22.19
C ASP A 325 12.33 -5.56 21.58
N THR A 326 12.27 -6.81 21.09
CA THR A 326 13.44 -7.57 20.62
C THR A 326 13.31 -8.02 19.17
N VAL A 327 14.46 -8.32 18.55
CA VAL A 327 14.50 -8.89 17.19
C VAL A 327 13.90 -10.28 17.19
N GLU A 328 14.18 -11.08 18.21
CA GLU A 328 13.71 -12.46 18.36
C GLU A 328 12.19 -12.51 18.45
N GLU A 329 11.59 -11.65 19.26
CA GLU A 329 10.13 -11.50 19.35
C GLU A 329 9.54 -11.06 18.01
N THR A 330 10.16 -10.08 17.34
CA THR A 330 9.70 -9.62 16.01
C THR A 330 9.73 -10.74 14.98
N LEU A 331 10.82 -11.52 14.93
CA LEU A 331 10.96 -12.63 13.99
C LEU A 331 9.93 -13.72 14.27
N MET A 332 9.77 -14.11 15.53
CA MET A 332 8.79 -15.11 15.95
C MET A 332 7.36 -14.68 15.62
N ALA A 333 6.98 -13.45 15.98
CA ALA A 333 5.64 -12.93 15.75
C ALA A 333 5.30 -12.74 14.26
N ASN A 334 6.30 -12.62 13.40
CA ASN A 334 6.12 -12.56 11.95
C ASN A 334 6.26 -13.93 11.26
N GLY A 335 6.57 -15.00 12.00
CA GLY A 335 6.69 -16.37 11.45
C GLY A 335 8.03 -16.65 10.77
N PHE A 336 9.07 -15.88 11.08
CA PHE A 336 10.42 -16.14 10.57
C PHE A 336 11.17 -17.16 11.45
N ALA A 337 12.12 -17.87 10.84
CA ALA A 337 13.15 -18.58 11.58
C ALA A 337 14.01 -17.59 12.41
N PRO A 338 14.48 -17.99 13.61
CA PRO A 338 15.32 -17.15 14.46
C PRO A 338 16.61 -16.74 13.75
N ASN A 339 17.23 -15.66 14.22
CA ASN A 339 18.55 -15.26 13.73
C ASN A 339 19.59 -16.36 13.97
N ARG A 340 20.60 -16.42 13.10
CA ARG A 340 21.70 -17.36 13.26
C ARG A 340 22.59 -16.89 14.42
N ASN A 341 22.73 -17.71 15.45
CA ASN A 341 23.56 -17.39 16.61
C ASN A 341 25.06 -17.65 16.33
N GLY A 342 25.67 -16.84 15.44
CA GLY A 342 27.13 -16.73 15.31
C GLY A 342 27.92 -18.00 14.97
N GLY A 343 27.29 -19.09 14.49
CA GLY A 343 28.01 -20.33 14.14
C GLY A 343 27.25 -21.64 14.37
N GLN A 344 26.04 -21.61 14.93
CA GLN A 344 25.16 -22.78 14.94
C GLN A 344 24.87 -23.19 13.49
N GLN A 345 25.30 -24.39 13.12
CA GLN A 345 25.12 -25.01 11.80
C GLN A 345 23.66 -24.82 11.36
N GLY A 346 23.44 -24.32 10.15
CA GLY A 346 22.09 -24.12 9.62
C GLY A 346 21.24 -25.39 9.73
N PHE A 347 19.91 -25.23 9.67
CA PHE A 347 18.88 -26.28 9.74
C PHE A 347 19.02 -27.44 8.71
N LEU A 348 20.11 -27.50 7.95
CA LEU A 348 20.44 -28.58 7.00
C LEU A 348 20.93 -29.87 7.67
N ARG A 349 21.19 -29.89 8.99
CA ARG A 349 21.28 -31.16 9.71
C ARG A 349 19.87 -31.60 10.10
N LYS A 350 19.31 -32.56 9.35
CA LYS A 350 18.33 -33.48 9.93
C LYS A 350 18.97 -34.06 11.20
N ALA A 351 18.24 -34.05 12.31
CA ALA A 351 18.65 -34.78 13.50
C ALA A 351 19.00 -36.23 13.07
N ALA A 352 20.20 -36.66 13.45
CA ALA A 352 20.73 -37.99 13.14
C ALA A 352 19.92 -39.08 13.86
#